data_AF-A0A1I4DVN2-F1
#
_entry.id   AF-A0A1I4DVN2-F1
#
_cell.length_a   1.000
_cell.length_b   1.000
_cell.length_c   1.000
_cell.angle_alpha   90.00
_cell.angle_beta   90.00
_cell.angle_gamma   90.00
#
_symmetry.space_group_name_H-M   'P 1'
#
loop_
_entity.id
_entity.type
_entity.pdbx_description
1 polymer ?
#
loop_
_entity_poly.entity_id
_entity_poly.type
_entity_poly.pdbx_seq_one_letter_code
_entity_poly.pdbx_strand_id
1 'polypeptide(L)'
;MASLKNVPTQTHRPLAPAQSTDPAGNAPDAPIPVPNIVPVVLEARPGAPEVPAVRIFLGTQPEQHRAERIFFYSLLKVRDPQRRYEVFRMSDLPGFDRQGWRTGFTNYRFAIPYLAGCQGRAIYNDVDQIFTADPAELFDLPMGEHAYLALSPQDTAVMLIDCAQMARCWTFAKACRKSKKSLCAEAAAEPGRWGALDPRWHARDLEYRHGESKLLHYTALHLQPWRPTPEQYSYNINPFAEHFLNLEQSADAEGYEIYTAAAPSPDFARACEDLAQAPATPAEVCRQARELGAASLALVGAWSEAEAGAAAVPHWRVEALRDDDLPPQEAIAARGLERLPLEDLPWVVDRLFRLGRRWVLVSAALGPEGSLIGSPSGWRALLRRVAQRYPDRCWQLDCEDRQGRTQRYRADFAQRTRGGSELP
;
A
#
# COMPACT_ATOMS: atom_id res chain seq x y z
N MET A 1 71.11 -39.79 56.75
CA MET A 1 72.30 -40.11 55.93
C MET A 1 71.86 -41.14 54.91
N ALA A 2 71.94 -41.01 53.60
CA ALA A 2 72.51 -40.06 52.64
C ALA A 2 71.56 -40.13 51.40
N SER A 3 71.58 -39.31 50.35
CA SER A 3 72.64 -38.52 49.75
C SER A 3 71.98 -37.53 48.77
N LEU A 4 72.58 -36.34 48.65
CA LEU A 4 72.34 -35.37 47.57
C LEU A 4 72.83 -35.92 46.21
N LYS A 5 72.25 -35.44 45.09
CA LYS A 5 72.97 -34.76 43.98
C LYS A 5 72.10 -34.45 42.74
N ASN A 6 71.96 -33.14 42.48
CA ASN A 6 71.94 -32.37 41.21
C ASN A 6 71.58 -33.02 39.84
N VAL A 7 70.46 -32.56 39.25
CA VAL A 7 70.27 -31.64 38.07
C VAL A 7 71.25 -31.80 36.86
N PRO A 8 70.78 -31.93 35.58
CA PRO A 8 70.33 -30.77 34.78
C PRO A 8 69.17 -30.91 33.76
N THR A 9 68.38 -29.81 33.70
CA THR A 9 67.62 -29.19 32.59
C THR A 9 67.23 -30.00 31.35
N GLN A 10 65.92 -30.17 31.16
CA GLN A 10 65.26 -30.27 29.84
C GLN A 10 64.34 -29.06 29.65
N THR A 11 64.46 -28.45 28.47
CA THR A 11 63.65 -27.34 27.96
C THR A 11 62.18 -27.72 27.86
N HIS A 12 61.32 -27.04 28.62
CA HIS A 12 59.86 -27.15 28.48
C HIS A 12 59.39 -26.39 27.24
N ARG A 13 58.90 -27.13 26.23
CA ARG A 13 57.92 -26.64 25.24
C ARG A 13 56.57 -26.50 25.95
N PRO A 14 55.89 -25.34 25.93
CA PRO A 14 54.52 -25.27 26.43
C PRO A 14 53.57 -26.03 25.49
N LEU A 15 52.84 -26.98 26.05
CA LEU A 15 51.70 -27.65 25.43
C LEU A 15 50.63 -26.58 25.13
N ALA A 16 50.20 -26.49 23.87
CA ALA A 16 49.05 -25.68 23.49
C ALA A 16 47.78 -26.25 24.17
N PRO A 17 46.95 -25.43 24.83
CA PRO A 17 45.66 -25.87 25.33
C PRO A 17 44.71 -26.12 24.16
N ALA A 18 43.92 -27.19 24.31
CA ALA A 18 42.97 -27.70 23.34
C ALA A 18 42.00 -26.62 22.82
N GLN A 19 41.82 -26.60 21.49
CA GLN A 19 40.79 -25.81 20.82
C GLN A 19 39.40 -26.34 21.22
N SER A 20 38.67 -25.58 22.03
CA SER A 20 37.22 -25.70 22.10
C SER A 20 36.63 -24.99 20.89
N THR A 21 36.03 -25.77 19.98
CA THR A 21 35.20 -25.24 18.91
C THR A 21 33.84 -24.86 19.49
N ASP A 22 33.69 -23.60 19.89
CA ASP A 22 32.37 -22.96 20.01
C ASP A 22 32.01 -22.35 18.63
N PRO A 23 31.02 -22.87 17.89
CA PRO A 23 30.57 -22.26 16.66
C PRO A 23 29.39 -21.34 16.98
N ALA A 24 29.66 -20.09 17.36
CA ALA A 24 28.76 -18.94 17.19
C ALA A 24 29.32 -17.72 17.94
N GLY A 25 30.47 -17.22 17.49
CA GLY A 25 30.77 -15.80 17.71
C GLY A 25 29.83 -15.00 16.82
N ASN A 26 28.75 -14.47 17.38
CA ASN A 26 27.89 -13.50 16.70
C ASN A 26 28.78 -12.37 16.15
N ALA A 27 28.93 -12.33 14.82
CA ALA A 27 29.41 -11.13 14.16
C ALA A 27 28.50 -9.97 14.62
N PRO A 28 29.06 -8.77 14.87
CA PRO A 28 28.22 -7.60 15.10
C PRO A 28 27.31 -7.44 13.89
N ASP A 29 26.01 -7.62 14.08
CA ASP A 29 25.00 -7.50 13.03
C ASP A 29 25.26 -6.20 12.25
N ALA A 30 25.44 -6.32 10.93
CA ALA A 30 25.53 -5.15 10.06
C ALA A 30 24.32 -4.21 10.35
N PRO A 31 24.54 -2.88 10.39
CA PRO A 31 23.46 -1.94 10.65
C PRO A 31 22.38 -2.10 9.57
N ILE A 32 21.15 -2.39 9.98
CA ILE A 32 20.01 -2.48 9.05
C ILE A 32 19.71 -1.05 8.59
N PRO A 33 19.82 -0.74 7.28
CA PRO A 33 19.57 0.61 6.80
C PRO A 33 18.10 0.99 7.03
N VAL A 34 17.88 2.18 7.58
CA VAL A 34 16.53 2.73 7.74
C VAL A 34 16.05 3.16 6.35
N PRO A 35 14.92 2.63 5.85
CA PRO A 35 14.40 3.00 4.54
C PRO A 35 13.90 4.44 4.54
N ASN A 36 14.05 5.12 3.40
CA ASN A 36 13.40 6.40 3.17
C ASN A 36 11.99 6.16 2.60
N ILE A 37 10.97 6.71 3.23
CA ILE A 37 9.58 6.59 2.79
C ILE A 37 9.12 7.96 2.28
N VAL A 38 8.78 8.04 0.99
CA VAL A 38 8.15 9.24 0.43
C VAL A 38 6.69 9.28 0.90
N PRO A 39 6.25 10.29 1.66
CA PRO A 39 4.88 10.34 2.13
C PRO A 39 3.91 10.66 0.99
N VAL A 40 2.69 10.17 1.11
CA VAL A 40 1.56 10.75 0.39
C VAL A 40 1.22 12.07 1.06
N VAL A 41 1.28 13.14 0.30
CA VAL A 41 1.12 14.50 0.80
C VAL A 41 -0.27 15.01 0.47
N LEU A 42 -0.98 15.42 1.52
CA LEU A 42 -2.22 16.16 1.41
C LEU A 42 -1.94 17.62 1.77
N GLU A 43 -1.74 18.43 0.73
CA GLU A 43 -1.35 19.83 0.88
C GLU A 43 -2.40 20.64 1.65
N ALA A 44 -1.90 21.67 2.37
CA ALA A 44 -2.73 22.74 2.87
C ALA A 44 -3.14 23.65 1.70
N ARG A 45 -4.28 24.33 1.82
CA ARG A 45 -4.72 25.32 0.82
C ARG A 45 -3.70 26.46 0.70
N PRO A 46 -3.51 27.04 -0.50
CA PRO A 46 -2.67 28.23 -0.67
C PRO A 46 -3.05 29.34 0.31
N GLY A 47 -2.06 29.94 0.97
CA GLY A 47 -2.25 30.99 1.98
C GLY A 47 -2.58 30.49 3.40
N ALA A 48 -2.59 29.18 3.63
CA ALA A 48 -2.75 28.62 4.97
C ALA A 48 -1.54 28.94 5.88
N PRO A 49 -1.73 28.95 7.22
CA PRO A 49 -0.64 29.20 8.16
C PRO A 49 0.50 28.18 8.05
N GLU A 50 1.74 28.63 8.24
CA GLU A 50 2.90 27.75 8.39
C GLU A 50 2.91 27.13 9.78
N VAL A 51 2.36 25.91 9.88
CA VAL A 51 2.31 25.13 11.10
C VAL A 51 2.84 23.70 10.85
N PRO A 52 3.41 23.00 11.84
CA PRO A 52 4.11 21.72 11.62
C PRO A 52 3.23 20.62 11.01
N ALA A 53 3.57 20.03 9.86
CA ALA A 53 2.71 19.04 9.21
C ALA A 53 2.28 17.89 10.14
N VAL A 54 1.02 17.45 10.02
CA VAL A 54 0.53 16.27 10.74
C VAL A 54 1.10 15.03 10.08
N ARG A 55 2.03 14.36 10.76
CA ARG A 55 2.72 13.17 10.24
C ARG A 55 2.03 11.90 10.74
N ILE A 56 1.50 11.10 9.81
CA ILE A 56 0.81 9.84 10.07
C ILE A 56 1.62 8.71 9.46
N PHE A 57 1.98 7.72 10.26
CA PHE A 57 2.66 6.51 9.82
C PHE A 57 1.64 5.37 9.78
N LEU A 58 1.36 4.89 8.58
CA LEU A 58 0.29 3.94 8.29
C LEU A 58 0.86 2.53 8.12
N GLY A 59 0.54 1.62 9.03
CA GLY A 59 0.87 0.19 8.88
C GLY A 59 -0.09 -0.48 7.91
N THR A 60 0.41 -0.94 6.76
CA THR A 60 -0.41 -1.53 5.68
C THR A 60 0.31 -2.72 5.00
N GLN A 61 -0.39 -3.40 4.09
CA GLN A 61 0.13 -4.51 3.27
C GLN A 61 -0.71 -4.64 1.99
N PRO A 62 -0.22 -5.32 0.94
CA PRO A 62 -0.89 -5.38 -0.36
C PRO A 62 -2.35 -5.86 -0.34
N GLU A 63 -2.69 -6.83 0.52
CA GLU A 63 -4.04 -7.37 0.65
C GLU A 63 -5.03 -6.32 1.20
N GLN A 64 -4.52 -5.28 1.87
CA GLN A 64 -5.30 -4.21 2.50
C GLN A 64 -5.57 -3.01 1.56
N HIS A 65 -5.28 -3.12 0.26
CA HIS A 65 -5.42 -2.01 -0.71
C HIS A 65 -6.81 -1.31 -0.67
N ARG A 66 -7.89 -2.06 -0.45
CA ARG A 66 -9.24 -1.48 -0.27
C ARG A 66 -9.32 -0.64 1.01
N ALA A 67 -8.85 -1.19 2.13
CA ALA A 67 -8.83 -0.49 3.41
C ALA A 67 -7.97 0.77 3.34
N GLU A 68 -6.79 0.67 2.73
CA GLU A 68 -5.86 1.76 2.57
C GLU A 68 -6.48 2.93 1.79
N ARG A 69 -7.14 2.63 0.66
CA ARG A 69 -7.83 3.66 -0.12
C ARG A 69 -8.89 4.38 0.71
N ILE A 70 -9.64 3.66 1.53
CA ILE A 70 -10.71 4.25 2.36
C ILE A 70 -10.16 4.95 3.61
N PHE A 71 -9.04 4.51 4.16
CA PHE A 71 -8.31 5.26 5.19
C PHE A 71 -7.99 6.66 4.68
N PHE A 72 -7.33 6.75 3.52
CA PHE A 72 -6.97 8.03 2.89
C PHE A 72 -8.20 8.87 2.52
N TYR A 73 -9.25 8.24 2.01
CA TYR A 73 -10.49 8.93 1.68
C TYR A 73 -11.18 9.49 2.93
N SER A 74 -11.24 8.73 4.02
CA SER A 74 -11.81 9.18 5.29
C SER A 74 -11.03 10.37 5.85
N LEU A 75 -9.69 10.32 5.81
CA LEU A 75 -8.81 11.43 6.17
C LEU A 75 -9.12 12.68 5.33
N LEU A 76 -9.23 12.53 4.00
CA LEU A 76 -9.54 13.65 3.11
C LEU A 76 -10.88 14.33 3.46
N LYS A 77 -11.87 13.58 3.94
CA LYS A 77 -13.20 14.11 4.27
C LYS A 77 -13.25 14.89 5.57
N VAL A 78 -12.38 14.58 6.54
CA VAL A 78 -12.46 15.15 7.89
C VAL A 78 -11.30 16.07 8.24
N ARG A 79 -10.19 16.03 7.49
CA ARG A 79 -9.03 16.90 7.74
C ARG A 79 -9.36 18.38 7.62
N ASP A 80 -8.68 19.23 8.39
CA ASP A 80 -8.63 20.66 8.15
C ASP A 80 -7.84 20.95 6.86
N PRO A 81 -8.48 21.54 5.82
CA PRO A 81 -7.79 21.88 4.58
C PRO A 81 -6.77 23.02 4.74
N GLN A 82 -6.71 23.72 5.88
CA GLN A 82 -5.65 24.68 6.21
C GLN A 82 -4.41 24.00 6.80
N ARG A 83 -4.44 22.68 7.01
CA ARG A 83 -3.35 21.92 7.58
C ARG A 83 -2.75 20.97 6.54
N ARG A 84 -1.43 20.85 6.55
CA ARG A 84 -0.69 19.88 5.73
C ARG A 84 -0.63 18.54 6.47
N TYR A 85 -0.90 17.45 5.74
CA TYR A 85 -0.78 16.08 6.26
C TYR A 85 0.19 15.28 5.40
N GLU A 86 1.02 14.50 6.08
CA GLU A 86 2.00 13.63 5.45
C GLU A 86 1.74 12.20 5.93
N VAL A 87 1.31 11.33 5.03
CA VAL A 87 1.01 9.93 5.35
C VAL A 87 2.13 9.05 4.80
N PHE A 88 2.94 8.52 5.71
CA PHE A 88 4.04 7.60 5.44
C PHE A 88 3.50 6.17 5.40
N ARG A 89 3.29 5.65 4.19
CA ARG A 89 2.85 4.27 3.97
C ARG A 89 3.97 3.29 4.35
N MET A 90 3.75 2.48 5.37
CA MET A 90 4.68 1.44 5.80
C MET A 90 4.17 0.08 5.33
N SER A 91 4.61 -0.34 4.15
CA SER A 91 4.42 -1.68 3.59
C SER A 91 5.78 -2.28 3.26
N ASP A 92 5.91 -3.59 3.47
CA ASP A 92 7.10 -4.38 3.09
C ASP A 92 8.45 -3.76 3.53
N LEU A 93 8.49 -3.15 4.71
CA LEU A 93 9.72 -2.57 5.24
C LEU A 93 10.81 -3.66 5.38
N PRO A 94 12.05 -3.37 4.95
CA PRO A 94 13.14 -4.33 4.97
C PRO A 94 13.59 -4.67 6.40
N GLY A 95 14.14 -5.87 6.56
CA GLY A 95 14.79 -6.30 7.81
C GLY A 95 13.87 -6.84 8.90
N PHE A 96 12.54 -6.82 8.71
CA PHE A 96 11.60 -7.37 9.69
C PHE A 96 11.37 -8.87 9.46
N ASP A 97 11.54 -9.66 10.53
CA ASP A 97 10.99 -11.01 10.59
C ASP A 97 9.50 -10.95 10.91
N ARG A 98 8.68 -11.28 9.92
CA ARG A 98 7.22 -11.22 9.97
C ARG A 98 6.59 -12.57 10.33
N GLN A 99 7.40 -13.60 10.60
CA GLN A 99 6.90 -14.93 10.89
C GLN A 99 5.98 -14.90 12.13
N GLY A 100 4.80 -15.50 11.99
CA GLY A 100 3.82 -15.59 13.07
C GLY A 100 3.04 -14.30 13.35
N TRP A 101 3.25 -13.23 12.58
CA TRP A 101 2.42 -12.04 12.69
C TRP A 101 1.05 -12.27 12.05
N ARG A 102 -0.01 -11.72 12.67
CA ARG A 102 -1.36 -11.74 12.09
C ARG A 102 -1.51 -10.76 10.93
N THR A 103 -0.84 -9.61 11.05
CA THR A 103 -0.74 -8.59 10.01
C THR A 103 0.72 -8.28 9.73
N GLY A 104 1.06 -8.08 8.46
CA GLY A 104 2.43 -7.90 7.95
C GLY A 104 3.14 -6.64 8.44
N PHE A 105 2.46 -5.79 9.21
CA PHE A 105 2.94 -4.50 9.72
C PHE A 105 2.97 -4.40 11.25
N THR A 106 2.78 -5.53 11.98
CA THR A 106 2.64 -5.55 13.45
C THR A 106 3.73 -4.74 14.19
N ASN A 107 5.02 -4.86 13.85
CA ASN A 107 6.07 -4.09 14.55
C ASN A 107 6.47 -2.77 13.89
N TYR A 108 5.93 -2.38 12.74
CA TYR A 108 6.36 -1.16 12.04
C TYR A 108 6.20 0.10 12.90
N ARG A 109 5.19 0.12 13.77
CA ARG A 109 4.97 1.16 14.79
C ARG A 109 6.18 1.48 15.67
N PHE A 110 7.03 0.49 15.94
CA PHE A 110 8.22 0.66 16.78
C PHE A 110 9.45 1.15 15.98
N ALA A 111 9.37 1.22 14.66
CA ALA A 111 10.41 1.82 13.82
C ALA A 111 10.19 3.32 13.57
N ILE A 112 8.98 3.83 13.85
CA ILE A 112 8.57 5.21 13.58
C ILE A 112 9.57 6.26 14.09
N PRO A 113 10.14 6.16 15.31
CA PRO A 113 11.11 7.14 15.76
C PRO A 113 12.26 7.32 14.77
N TYR A 114 12.79 6.23 14.21
CA TYR A 114 13.88 6.28 13.23
C TYR A 114 13.41 6.65 11.82
N LEU A 115 12.23 6.18 11.40
CA LEU A 115 11.62 6.58 10.11
C LEU A 115 11.31 8.08 10.07
N ALA A 116 11.01 8.69 11.22
CA ALA A 116 10.79 10.13 11.39
C ALA A 116 12.08 10.94 11.61
N GLY A 117 13.26 10.33 11.46
CA GLY A 117 14.55 10.98 11.67
C GLY A 117 14.85 11.33 13.13
N CYS A 118 14.28 10.60 14.08
CA CYS A 118 14.43 10.78 15.53
C CYS A 118 14.00 12.18 16.03
N GLN A 119 13.02 12.80 15.37
CA GLN A 119 12.58 14.16 15.69
C GLN A 119 11.08 14.38 15.51
N GLY A 120 10.54 15.34 16.25
CA GLY A 120 9.14 15.79 16.16
C GLY A 120 8.12 14.76 16.64
N ARG A 121 6.84 15.00 16.30
CA ARG A 121 5.72 14.11 16.65
C ARG A 121 5.23 13.27 15.48
N ALA A 122 4.70 12.09 15.76
CA ALA A 122 4.12 11.20 14.77
C ALA A 122 2.86 10.52 15.32
N ILE A 123 1.85 10.36 14.46
CA ILE A 123 0.72 9.46 14.72
C ILE A 123 1.03 8.11 14.10
N TYR A 124 0.72 7.02 14.80
CA TYR A 124 0.63 5.69 14.22
C TYR A 124 -0.82 5.27 14.04
N ASN A 125 -1.14 4.70 12.88
CA ASN A 125 -2.41 4.02 12.62
C ASN A 125 -2.18 2.65 11.96
N ASP A 126 -2.98 1.66 12.35
CA ASP A 126 -3.21 0.47 11.53
C ASP A 126 -4.17 0.85 10.37
N VAL A 127 -4.04 0.19 9.21
CA VAL A 127 -4.84 0.52 7.99
C VAL A 127 -6.35 0.23 8.11
N ASP A 128 -6.74 -0.60 9.07
CA ASP A 128 -8.12 -1.00 9.35
C ASP A 128 -8.89 0.02 10.22
N GLN A 129 -8.49 1.29 10.14
CA GLN A 129 -9.01 2.39 10.92
C GLN A 129 -9.65 3.46 10.02
N ILE A 130 -10.73 4.09 10.48
CA ILE A 130 -11.47 5.12 9.75
C ILE A 130 -11.58 6.37 10.62
N PHE A 131 -11.11 7.50 10.08
CA PHE A 131 -11.26 8.79 10.74
C PHE A 131 -12.68 9.33 10.61
N THR A 132 -13.21 9.82 11.72
CA THR A 132 -14.48 10.56 11.79
C THR A 132 -14.30 11.98 12.33
N ALA A 133 -13.08 12.35 12.72
CA ALA A 133 -12.65 13.70 13.08
C ALA A 133 -11.22 13.94 12.59
N ASP A 134 -10.81 15.21 12.56
CA ASP A 134 -9.50 15.62 12.06
C ASP A 134 -8.34 15.11 12.94
N PRO A 135 -7.40 14.28 12.42
CA PRO A 135 -6.25 13.83 13.20
C PRO A 135 -5.28 14.94 13.65
N ALA A 136 -5.39 16.18 13.14
CA ALA A 136 -4.66 17.31 13.71
C ALA A 136 -4.99 17.49 15.21
N GLU A 137 -6.24 17.27 15.61
CA GLU A 137 -6.65 17.31 17.02
C GLU A 137 -5.91 16.28 17.87
N LEU A 138 -5.64 15.08 17.32
CA LEU A 138 -4.81 14.06 17.98
C LEU A 138 -3.34 14.50 18.02
N PHE A 139 -2.82 14.99 16.90
CA PHE A 139 -1.42 15.39 16.76
C PHE A 139 -1.00 16.49 17.73
N ASP A 140 -1.91 17.43 17.97
CA ASP A 140 -1.70 18.62 18.78
C ASP A 140 -1.98 18.39 20.29
N LEU A 141 -2.40 17.16 20.69
CA LEU A 141 -2.61 16.84 22.10
C LEU A 141 -1.36 17.18 22.95
N PRO A 142 -1.55 17.69 24.18
CA PRO A 142 -0.46 17.85 25.11
C PRO A 142 0.03 16.47 25.56
N MET A 143 1.33 16.21 25.39
CA MET A 143 1.96 14.95 25.85
C MET A 143 2.55 15.04 27.25
N GLY A 144 2.74 16.26 27.79
CA GLY A 144 3.37 16.45 29.10
C GLY A 144 4.77 15.82 29.16
N GLU A 145 5.02 15.00 30.17
CA GLU A 145 6.26 14.22 30.32
C GLU A 145 6.25 12.89 29.53
N HIS A 146 5.13 12.54 28.89
CA HIS A 146 4.97 11.28 28.19
C HIS A 146 5.66 11.32 26.82
N ALA A 147 6.36 10.23 26.49
CA ALA A 147 6.99 10.03 25.20
C ALA A 147 6.02 9.40 24.17
N TYR A 148 4.95 8.75 24.62
CA TYR A 148 3.85 8.32 23.75
C TYR A 148 2.51 8.30 24.47
N LEU A 149 1.43 8.60 23.74
CA LEU A 149 0.05 8.44 24.19
C LEU A 149 -0.57 7.23 23.49
N ALA A 150 -1.20 6.36 24.27
CA ALA A 150 -1.92 5.17 23.78
C ALA A 150 -3.04 4.77 24.76
N LEU A 151 -4.00 3.94 24.34
CA LEU A 151 -5.11 3.54 25.21
C LEU A 151 -4.64 2.81 26.48
N SER A 152 -3.60 1.99 26.33
CA SER A 152 -2.82 1.41 27.43
C SER A 152 -1.36 1.26 26.99
N PRO A 153 -0.39 1.01 27.89
CA PRO A 153 1.01 0.89 27.50
C PRO A 153 1.27 -0.20 26.45
N GLN A 154 0.40 -1.22 26.35
CA GLN A 154 0.51 -2.33 25.40
C GLN A 154 -0.44 -2.21 24.19
N ASP A 155 -1.45 -1.34 24.25
CA ASP A 155 -2.41 -1.14 23.16
C ASP A 155 -1.90 -0.09 22.17
N THR A 156 -0.97 -0.53 21.33
CA THR A 156 -0.21 0.33 20.41
C THR A 156 -0.81 0.36 19.00
N ALA A 157 -2.11 0.11 18.83
CA ALA A 157 -2.75 0.17 17.52
C ALA A 157 -3.00 1.60 17.02
N VAL A 158 -3.08 2.57 17.94
CA VAL A 158 -3.13 4.00 17.68
C VAL A 158 -2.23 4.68 18.70
N MET A 159 -1.35 5.57 18.26
CA MET A 159 -0.47 6.30 19.18
C MET A 159 -0.19 7.71 18.69
N LEU A 160 0.00 8.64 19.62
CA LEU A 160 0.80 9.86 19.40
C LEU A 160 2.19 9.63 19.99
N ILE A 161 3.25 9.89 19.23
CA ILE A 161 4.63 9.54 19.57
C ILE A 161 5.50 10.79 19.52
N ASP A 162 6.31 11.02 20.56
CA ASP A 162 7.47 11.89 20.50
C ASP A 162 8.66 11.07 19.98
N CYS A 163 9.04 11.32 18.73
CA CYS A 163 10.06 10.52 18.04
C CYS A 163 11.45 10.72 18.63
N ALA A 164 11.75 11.88 19.22
CA ALA A 164 13.06 12.12 19.84
C ALA A 164 13.21 11.35 21.15
N GLN A 165 12.17 11.37 21.98
CA GLN A 165 12.16 10.63 23.24
C GLN A 165 12.11 9.11 23.01
N MET A 166 11.26 8.65 22.09
CA MET A 166 11.09 7.22 21.85
C MET A 166 12.25 6.57 21.10
N ALA A 167 13.06 7.32 20.34
CA ALA A 167 14.26 6.79 19.67
C ALA A 167 15.27 6.14 20.65
N ARG A 168 15.25 6.53 21.94
CA ARG A 168 16.10 5.94 22.98
C ARG A 168 15.74 4.49 23.32
N CYS A 169 14.48 4.10 23.11
CA CYS A 169 13.96 2.76 23.42
C CYS A 169 13.65 1.98 22.13
N TRP A 170 12.86 2.57 21.25
CA TRP A 170 12.39 1.99 20.01
C TRP A 170 13.33 2.33 18.85
N THR A 171 14.39 1.53 18.74
CA THR A 171 15.32 1.61 17.60
C THR A 171 14.85 0.78 16.42
N PHE A 172 15.24 1.16 15.21
CA PHE A 172 14.90 0.41 13.99
C PHE A 172 15.34 -1.06 14.11
N ALA A 173 16.58 -1.31 14.53
CA ALA A 173 17.11 -2.66 14.73
C ALA A 173 16.31 -3.48 15.77
N LYS A 174 15.87 -2.85 16.86
CA LYS A 174 15.01 -3.52 17.86
C LYS A 174 13.63 -3.83 17.28
N ALA A 175 13.04 -2.91 16.53
CA ALA A 175 11.74 -3.12 15.88
C ALA A 175 11.77 -4.32 14.91
N CYS A 176 12.87 -4.49 14.18
CA CYS A 176 13.10 -5.60 13.26
C CYS A 176 13.22 -6.97 13.94
N ARG A 177 13.76 -7.03 15.17
CA ARG A 177 14.22 -8.29 15.79
C ARG A 177 13.43 -8.70 17.04
N LYS A 178 12.90 -7.74 17.80
CA LYS A 178 12.21 -8.03 19.07
C LYS A 178 10.72 -8.26 18.84
N SER A 179 10.09 -9.05 19.71
CA SER A 179 8.64 -9.20 19.69
C SER A 179 7.93 -7.93 20.16
N LYS A 180 6.70 -7.69 19.66
CA LYS A 180 5.81 -6.62 20.14
C LYS A 180 5.74 -6.58 21.68
N LYS A 181 5.57 -7.75 22.32
CA LYS A 181 5.49 -7.86 23.77
C LYS A 181 6.75 -7.31 24.46
N SER A 182 7.94 -7.65 23.95
CA SER A 182 9.20 -7.16 24.51
C SER A 182 9.37 -5.65 24.31
N LEU A 183 8.99 -5.12 23.14
CA LEU A 183 9.08 -3.70 22.82
C LEU A 183 8.14 -2.84 23.67
N CYS A 184 6.91 -3.31 23.90
CA CYS A 184 5.97 -2.63 24.81
C CYS A 184 6.45 -2.72 26.26
N ALA A 185 6.96 -3.87 26.71
CA ALA A 185 7.46 -4.03 28.07
C ALA A 185 8.68 -3.13 28.35
N GLU A 186 9.59 -3.01 27.38
CA GLU A 186 10.77 -2.14 27.48
C GLU A 186 10.36 -0.66 27.60
N ALA A 187 9.39 -0.21 26.80
CA ALA A 187 8.87 1.15 26.91
C ALA A 187 8.14 1.38 28.24
N ALA A 188 7.29 0.44 28.67
CA ALA A 188 6.54 0.56 29.91
C ALA A 188 7.40 0.46 31.19
N ALA A 189 8.64 -0.02 31.08
CA ALA A 189 9.56 -0.13 32.21
C ALA A 189 10.06 1.22 32.72
N GLU A 190 9.99 2.28 31.91
CA GLU A 190 10.32 3.63 32.34
C GLU A 190 9.06 4.38 32.79
N PRO A 191 8.93 4.71 34.09
CA PRO A 191 7.79 5.47 34.61
C PRO A 191 7.63 6.80 33.90
N GLY A 192 6.38 7.22 33.64
CA GLY A 192 6.08 8.49 32.97
C GLY A 192 6.21 8.45 31.45
N ARG A 193 6.83 7.42 30.85
CA ARG A 193 7.01 7.36 29.38
C ARG A 193 5.69 7.22 28.60
N TRP A 194 4.70 6.56 29.18
CA TRP A 194 3.36 6.40 28.60
C TRP A 194 2.35 7.35 29.25
N GLY A 195 1.48 7.93 28.43
CA GLY A 195 0.27 8.64 28.85
C GLY A 195 -1.00 8.05 28.26
N ALA A 196 -2.11 8.19 28.96
CA ALA A 196 -3.40 7.69 28.49
C ALA A 196 -3.91 8.53 27.29
N LEU A 197 -4.27 7.85 26.21
CA LEU A 197 -4.98 8.45 25.09
C LEU A 197 -6.49 8.46 25.36
N ASP A 198 -7.17 9.54 24.95
CA ASP A 198 -8.64 9.60 24.97
C ASP A 198 -9.24 8.44 24.14
N PRO A 199 -10.08 7.57 24.74
CA PRO A 199 -10.66 6.42 24.06
C PRO A 199 -11.46 6.75 22.79
N ARG A 200 -11.91 8.00 22.61
CA ARG A 200 -12.56 8.43 21.37
C ARG A 200 -11.66 8.31 20.15
N TRP A 201 -10.34 8.36 20.33
CA TRP A 201 -9.35 8.13 19.27
C TRP A 201 -9.05 6.66 19.01
N HIS A 202 -9.73 5.73 19.67
CA HIS A 202 -9.53 4.30 19.46
C HIS A 202 -10.79 3.50 19.83
N ALA A 203 -11.89 3.71 19.09
CA ALA A 203 -13.12 2.94 19.28
C ALA A 203 -13.05 1.63 18.48
N ARG A 204 -12.93 0.49 19.18
CA ARG A 204 -12.76 -0.83 18.56
C ARG A 204 -14.10 -1.51 18.31
N ASP A 205 -14.38 -1.86 17.06
CA ASP A 205 -15.57 -2.59 16.63
C ASP A 205 -16.87 -2.05 17.29
N LEU A 206 -17.40 -2.76 18.30
CA LEU A 206 -18.66 -2.44 18.99
C LEU A 206 -18.56 -1.26 19.96
N GLU A 207 -17.35 -0.77 20.26
CA GLU A 207 -17.13 0.41 21.10
C GLU A 207 -17.47 1.72 20.37
N TYR A 208 -17.66 1.67 19.04
CA TYR A 208 -17.96 2.84 18.23
C TYR A 208 -19.31 3.47 18.60
N ARG A 209 -19.29 4.79 18.71
CA ARG A 209 -20.46 5.62 18.98
C ARG A 209 -20.51 6.74 17.95
N HIS A 210 -21.58 6.73 17.16
CA HIS A 210 -21.79 7.74 16.13
C HIS A 210 -21.82 9.15 16.74
N GLY A 211 -21.08 10.08 16.13
CA GLY A 211 -20.95 11.47 16.61
C GLY A 211 -20.05 11.68 17.83
N GLU A 212 -19.61 10.62 18.53
CA GLU A 212 -18.72 10.71 19.69
C GLU A 212 -17.31 10.19 19.39
N SER A 213 -17.20 9.03 18.73
CA SER A 213 -15.94 8.43 18.34
C SER A 213 -15.28 9.24 17.23
N LYS A 214 -13.96 9.42 17.33
CA LYS A 214 -13.10 10.16 16.38
C LYS A 214 -12.32 9.24 15.43
N LEU A 215 -12.15 7.98 15.83
CA LEU A 215 -11.52 6.94 15.04
C LEU A 215 -12.19 5.59 15.31
N LEU A 216 -12.75 4.98 14.27
CA LEU A 216 -13.28 3.61 14.28
C LEU A 216 -12.16 2.64 13.88
N HIS A 217 -11.99 1.55 14.62
CA HIS A 217 -11.00 0.52 14.33
C HIS A 217 -11.69 -0.84 14.20
N TYR A 218 -11.58 -1.47 13.01
CA TYR A 218 -12.11 -2.80 12.72
C TYR A 218 -11.12 -3.89 13.16
N THR A 219 -11.08 -4.20 14.46
CA THR A 219 -10.07 -5.12 15.03
C THR A 219 -10.40 -6.60 14.77
N ALA A 220 -11.67 -6.94 14.63
CA ALA A 220 -12.11 -8.29 14.34
C ALA A 220 -11.90 -8.63 12.86
N LEU A 221 -10.78 -9.29 12.53
CA LEU A 221 -10.38 -9.61 11.15
C LEU A 221 -11.49 -10.26 10.30
N HIS A 222 -12.24 -11.21 10.87
CA HIS A 222 -13.33 -11.92 10.19
C HIS A 222 -14.61 -11.07 10.01
N LEU A 223 -14.62 -9.83 10.50
CA LEU A 223 -15.70 -8.85 10.31
C LEU A 223 -15.25 -7.68 9.41
N GLN A 224 -13.99 -7.60 8.99
CA GLN A 224 -13.51 -6.48 8.17
C GLN A 224 -14.31 -6.37 6.84
N PRO A 225 -14.99 -5.23 6.57
CA PRO A 225 -15.91 -5.10 5.43
C PRO A 225 -15.29 -5.35 4.06
N TRP A 226 -13.99 -5.09 3.92
CA TRP A 226 -13.27 -5.22 2.64
C TRP A 226 -12.70 -6.62 2.38
N ARG A 227 -12.75 -7.52 3.37
CA ARG A 227 -12.39 -8.94 3.25
C ARG A 227 -11.01 -9.20 2.60
N PRO A 228 -9.90 -8.82 3.27
CA PRO A 228 -8.58 -8.83 2.66
C PRO A 228 -8.05 -10.23 2.30
N THR A 229 -8.40 -11.27 3.07
CA THR A 229 -7.91 -12.64 2.88
C THR A 229 -9.06 -13.67 2.95
N PRO A 230 -9.94 -13.73 1.93
CA PRO A 230 -11.11 -14.62 1.89
C PRO A 230 -10.77 -16.11 1.95
N GLU A 231 -9.53 -16.50 1.66
CA GLU A 231 -9.04 -17.87 1.77
C GLU A 231 -8.73 -18.26 3.22
N GLN A 232 -8.48 -17.28 4.09
CA GLN A 232 -8.09 -17.51 5.50
C GLN A 232 -9.26 -17.40 6.48
N TYR A 233 -10.29 -16.61 6.15
CA TYR A 233 -11.39 -16.32 7.07
C TYR A 233 -12.77 -16.48 6.42
N SER A 234 -13.72 -17.03 7.18
CA SER A 234 -15.14 -16.92 6.88
C SER A 234 -15.66 -15.58 7.37
N TYR A 235 -15.99 -14.68 6.44
CA TYR A 235 -16.40 -13.31 6.77
C TYR A 235 -17.88 -13.22 7.16
N ASN A 236 -18.15 -12.55 8.29
CA ASN A 236 -19.49 -12.13 8.69
C ASN A 236 -19.64 -10.61 8.55
N ILE A 237 -20.88 -10.12 8.58
CA ILE A 237 -21.16 -8.69 8.46
C ILE A 237 -20.87 -8.00 9.79
N ASN A 238 -19.97 -7.00 9.79
CA ASN A 238 -19.77 -6.12 10.94
C ASN A 238 -21.01 -5.23 11.14
N PRO A 239 -21.48 -5.01 12.38
CA PRO A 239 -22.59 -4.09 12.66
C PRO A 239 -22.36 -2.65 12.17
N PHE A 240 -21.10 -2.24 11.99
CA PHE A 240 -20.70 -0.93 11.48
C PHE A 240 -20.08 -1.01 10.07
N ALA A 241 -20.39 -2.04 9.29
CA ALA A 241 -19.85 -2.21 7.93
C ALA A 241 -20.26 -1.07 6.99
N GLU A 242 -21.45 -0.49 7.19
CA GLU A 242 -21.97 0.64 6.39
C GLU A 242 -21.06 1.87 6.40
N HIS A 243 -20.32 2.14 7.49
CA HIS A 243 -19.38 3.27 7.52
C HIS A 243 -18.29 3.12 6.46
N PHE A 244 -17.70 1.93 6.36
CA PHE A 244 -16.71 1.62 5.33
C PHE A 244 -17.35 1.60 3.93
N LEU A 245 -18.46 0.88 3.77
CA LEU A 245 -19.08 0.65 2.46
C LEU A 245 -19.63 1.96 1.84
N ASN A 246 -20.17 2.87 2.64
CA ASN A 246 -20.64 4.17 2.17
C ASN A 246 -19.47 5.07 1.74
N LEU A 247 -18.36 5.05 2.48
CA LEU A 247 -17.13 5.75 2.08
C LEU A 247 -16.57 5.17 0.78
N GLU A 248 -16.55 3.85 0.64
CA GLU A 248 -16.10 3.17 -0.58
C GLU A 248 -16.96 3.52 -1.79
N GLN A 249 -18.28 3.48 -1.63
CA GLN A 249 -19.21 3.89 -2.69
C GLN A 249 -19.02 5.36 -3.09
N SER A 250 -18.81 6.25 -2.12
CA SER A 250 -18.58 7.68 -2.38
C SER A 250 -17.24 7.90 -3.09
N ALA A 251 -16.19 7.21 -2.65
CA ALA A 251 -14.88 7.25 -3.30
C ALA A 251 -14.96 6.74 -4.74
N ASP A 252 -15.73 5.69 -5.01
CA ASP A 252 -15.93 5.14 -6.36
C ASP A 252 -16.69 6.11 -7.27
N ALA A 253 -17.74 6.74 -6.76
CA ALA A 253 -18.53 7.73 -7.48
C ALA A 253 -17.71 8.98 -7.81
N GLU A 254 -16.86 9.44 -6.89
CA GLU A 254 -15.96 10.58 -7.09
C GLU A 254 -14.71 10.23 -7.92
N GLY A 255 -14.49 8.94 -8.21
CA GLY A 255 -13.27 8.49 -8.89
C GLY A 255 -12.00 8.71 -8.06
N TYR A 256 -12.12 8.72 -6.74
CA TYR A 256 -11.00 8.96 -5.83
C TYR A 256 -9.97 7.84 -5.90
N GLU A 257 -8.70 8.21 -6.00
CA GLU A 257 -7.56 7.30 -5.87
C GLU A 257 -6.46 8.03 -5.08
N ILE A 258 -5.60 7.29 -4.37
CA ILE A 258 -4.51 7.87 -3.57
C ILE A 258 -3.50 8.59 -4.46
N TYR A 259 -3.20 7.97 -5.61
CA TYR A 259 -2.31 8.47 -6.63
C TYR A 259 -3.10 8.77 -7.91
N THR A 260 -2.62 9.73 -8.69
CA THR A 260 -3.31 10.23 -9.89
C THR A 260 -2.31 10.46 -11.02
N ALA A 261 -2.82 10.72 -12.23
CA ALA A 261 -1.99 11.15 -13.35
C ALA A 261 -1.07 12.35 -13.02
N ALA A 262 -1.58 13.31 -12.23
CA ALA A 262 -0.86 14.51 -11.83
C ALA A 262 0.19 14.23 -10.73
N ALA A 263 -0.09 13.28 -9.85
CA ALA A 263 0.78 12.87 -8.74
C ALA A 263 0.83 11.33 -8.68
N PRO A 264 1.61 10.68 -9.56
CA PRO A 264 1.69 9.22 -9.61
C PRO A 264 2.52 8.69 -8.43
N SER A 265 2.52 7.36 -8.24
CA SER A 265 3.34 6.75 -7.20
C SER A 265 4.85 6.95 -7.45
N PRO A 266 5.70 6.90 -6.41
CA PRO A 266 7.14 7.14 -6.55
C PRO A 266 7.85 6.22 -7.56
N ASP A 267 7.34 5.00 -7.75
CA ASP A 267 7.94 3.99 -8.63
C ASP A 267 7.37 4.03 -10.06
N PHE A 268 6.39 4.88 -10.34
CA PHE A 268 5.67 4.92 -11.63
C PHE A 268 6.58 5.21 -12.82
N ALA A 269 7.44 6.24 -12.71
CA ALA A 269 8.32 6.65 -13.80
C ALA A 269 9.30 5.54 -14.19
N ARG A 270 9.95 4.91 -13.18
CA ARG A 270 10.83 3.76 -13.39
C ARG A 270 10.08 2.60 -14.06
N ALA A 271 8.89 2.27 -13.58
CA ALA A 271 8.08 1.21 -14.17
C ALA A 271 7.67 1.49 -15.63
N CYS A 272 7.42 2.76 -15.98
CA CYS A 272 7.15 3.17 -17.36
C CYS A 272 8.37 3.04 -18.27
N GLU A 273 9.58 3.26 -17.75
CA GLU A 273 10.83 3.01 -18.46
C GLU A 273 11.05 1.51 -18.68
N ASP A 274 10.88 0.69 -17.65
CA ASP A 274 11.00 -0.76 -17.72
C ASP A 274 10.00 -1.37 -18.72
N LEU A 275 8.74 -0.90 -18.70
CA LEU A 275 7.70 -1.34 -19.62
C LEU A 275 8.02 -0.97 -21.08
N ALA A 276 8.63 0.20 -21.33
CA ALA A 276 8.99 0.62 -22.68
C ALA A 276 10.09 -0.25 -23.31
N GLN A 277 10.86 -0.98 -22.50
CA GLN A 277 11.89 -1.91 -22.96
C GLN A 277 11.36 -3.36 -23.12
N ALA A 278 10.11 -3.63 -22.73
CA ALA A 278 9.56 -4.98 -22.77
C ALA A 278 9.36 -5.48 -24.22
N PRO A 279 9.49 -6.81 -24.47
CA PRO A 279 9.28 -7.38 -25.79
C PRO A 279 7.88 -7.08 -26.33
N ALA A 280 7.84 -6.51 -27.53
CA ALA A 280 6.61 -6.11 -28.18
C ALA A 280 5.88 -7.34 -28.78
N THR A 281 4.56 -7.40 -28.63
CA THR A 281 3.74 -8.52 -29.17
C THR A 281 2.90 -8.08 -30.37
N PRO A 282 2.74 -8.91 -31.43
CA PRO A 282 1.90 -8.60 -32.60
C PRO A 282 0.49 -8.12 -32.25
N ALA A 283 0.06 -7.04 -32.92
CA ALA A 283 -1.21 -6.37 -32.63
C ALA A 283 -2.41 -7.01 -33.36
N GLU A 284 -2.77 -8.24 -33.01
CA GLU A 284 -4.02 -8.88 -33.49
C GLU A 284 -5.27 -8.02 -33.18
N VAL A 285 -5.15 -7.14 -32.19
CA VAL A 285 -6.14 -6.14 -31.79
C VAL A 285 -6.50 -5.15 -32.90
N CYS A 286 -5.58 -4.82 -33.81
CA CYS A 286 -5.89 -3.94 -34.94
C CYS A 286 -6.97 -4.56 -35.84
N ARG A 287 -6.98 -5.89 -35.99
CA ARG A 287 -8.03 -6.61 -36.72
C ARG A 287 -9.36 -6.54 -35.97
N GLN A 288 -9.35 -6.83 -34.66
CA GLN A 288 -10.55 -6.80 -33.82
C GLN A 288 -11.19 -5.40 -33.80
N ALA A 289 -10.39 -4.34 -33.71
CA ALA A 289 -10.91 -2.96 -33.75
C ALA A 289 -11.60 -2.64 -35.08
N ARG A 290 -11.06 -3.11 -36.21
CA ARG A 290 -11.70 -2.95 -37.54
C ARG A 290 -12.99 -3.75 -37.66
N GLU A 291 -13.02 -4.98 -37.15
CA GLU A 291 -14.25 -5.82 -37.12
C GLU A 291 -15.36 -5.19 -36.27
N LEU A 292 -15.00 -4.46 -35.21
CA LEU A 292 -15.93 -3.69 -34.39
C LEU A 292 -16.35 -2.34 -35.02
N GLY A 293 -15.84 -2.02 -36.21
CA GLY A 293 -16.14 -0.79 -36.94
C GLY A 293 -15.60 0.48 -36.26
N ALA A 294 -14.51 0.37 -35.49
CA ALA A 294 -13.85 1.52 -34.88
C ALA A 294 -13.10 2.34 -35.94
N ALA A 295 -13.47 3.62 -36.09
CA ALA A 295 -12.85 4.55 -37.03
C ALA A 295 -11.46 5.02 -36.59
N SER A 296 -11.13 4.87 -35.31
CA SER A 296 -9.84 5.25 -34.73
C SER A 296 -9.46 4.32 -33.58
N LEU A 297 -8.16 4.04 -33.47
CA LEU A 297 -7.57 3.14 -32.48
C LEU A 297 -6.29 3.77 -31.94
N ALA A 298 -6.04 3.70 -30.62
CA ALA A 298 -4.70 3.88 -30.07
C ALA A 298 -4.23 2.63 -29.31
N LEU A 299 -2.95 2.36 -29.43
CA LEU A 299 -2.23 1.32 -28.70
C LEU A 299 -1.48 1.95 -27.54
N VAL A 300 -1.55 1.34 -26.36
CA VAL A 300 -0.88 1.82 -25.14
C VAL A 300 -0.03 0.71 -24.52
N GLY A 301 1.25 1.00 -24.25
CA GLY A 301 2.16 0.04 -23.60
C GLY A 301 2.86 -0.91 -24.59
N ALA A 302 3.09 -2.16 -24.22
CA ALA A 302 4.03 -3.07 -24.89
C ALA A 302 3.47 -3.77 -26.16
N TRP A 303 3.02 -3.00 -27.15
CA TRP A 303 2.58 -3.50 -28.46
C TRP A 303 3.70 -3.44 -29.50
N SER A 304 3.68 -4.33 -30.51
CA SER A 304 4.60 -4.23 -31.66
C SER A 304 4.00 -3.46 -32.82
N GLU A 305 4.86 -2.74 -33.55
CA GLU A 305 4.49 -1.97 -34.76
C GLU A 305 4.12 -2.88 -35.95
N ALA A 306 4.42 -4.18 -35.87
CA ALA A 306 4.19 -5.14 -36.94
C ALA A 306 2.68 -5.40 -37.10
N GLU A 307 2.12 -4.86 -38.20
CA GLU A 307 0.73 -4.94 -38.70
C GLU A 307 -0.20 -3.73 -38.44
N ALA A 308 0.34 -2.53 -38.21
CA ALA A 308 -0.39 -1.29 -38.48
C ALA A 308 -0.50 -1.04 -40.01
N GLY A 309 -1.39 -1.78 -40.69
CA GLY A 309 -1.62 -1.59 -42.13
C GLY A 309 -2.10 -0.17 -42.48
N ALA A 310 -1.44 0.46 -43.46
CA ALA A 310 -1.72 1.69 -44.25
C ALA A 310 -2.12 3.01 -43.54
N ALA A 311 -2.76 2.97 -42.37
CA ALA A 311 -3.05 4.13 -41.53
C ALA A 311 -2.20 4.05 -40.27
N ALA A 312 -1.46 5.11 -39.96
CA ALA A 312 -0.65 5.19 -38.75
C ALA A 312 -1.55 5.11 -37.51
N VAL A 313 -1.49 4.00 -36.78
CA VAL A 313 -2.18 3.83 -35.51
C VAL A 313 -1.32 4.48 -34.43
N PRO A 314 -1.81 5.49 -33.69
CA PRO A 314 -1.06 6.08 -32.58
C PRO A 314 -0.65 5.03 -31.56
N HIS A 315 0.63 5.04 -31.21
CA HIS A 315 1.19 4.21 -30.15
C HIS A 315 1.69 5.11 -29.03
N TRP A 316 0.99 5.08 -27.90
CA TRP A 316 1.31 5.86 -26.73
C TRP A 316 2.08 5.04 -25.69
N ARG A 317 3.10 5.66 -25.10
CA ARG A 317 3.69 5.15 -23.87
C ARG A 317 2.67 5.32 -22.74
N VAL A 318 2.71 4.44 -21.74
CA VAL A 318 1.84 4.56 -20.56
C VAL A 318 2.00 5.91 -19.87
N GLU A 319 3.23 6.43 -19.78
CA GLU A 319 3.55 7.77 -19.27
C GLU A 319 2.69 8.88 -19.92
N ALA A 320 2.45 8.80 -21.24
CA ALA A 320 1.70 9.82 -21.97
C ALA A 320 0.23 9.91 -21.55
N LEU A 321 -0.33 8.87 -20.89
CA LEU A 321 -1.68 8.93 -20.33
C LEU A 321 -1.85 10.06 -19.30
N ARG A 322 -0.74 10.56 -18.74
CA ARG A 322 -0.74 11.71 -17.84
C ARG A 322 -1.07 13.03 -18.53
N ASP A 323 -0.87 13.12 -19.84
CA ASP A 323 -1.12 14.33 -20.61
C ASP A 323 -2.62 14.49 -20.84
N ASP A 324 -3.20 15.62 -20.39
CA ASP A 324 -4.63 15.90 -20.53
C ASP A 324 -5.07 16.05 -22.00
N ASP A 325 -4.16 16.49 -22.88
CA ASP A 325 -4.39 16.80 -24.28
C ASP A 325 -4.47 15.59 -25.23
N LEU A 326 -4.29 14.37 -24.73
CA LEU A 326 -4.41 13.17 -25.57
C LEU A 326 -5.80 13.08 -26.22
N PRO A 327 -5.88 12.92 -27.55
CA PRO A 327 -7.16 12.90 -28.25
C PRO A 327 -7.92 11.59 -27.98
N PRO A 328 -9.21 11.64 -27.63
CA PRO A 328 -10.03 10.44 -27.50
C PRO A 328 -10.08 9.60 -28.78
N GLN A 329 -10.14 8.28 -28.65
CA GLN A 329 -10.21 7.31 -29.74
C GLN A 329 -11.51 6.51 -29.65
N GLU A 330 -11.98 5.95 -30.77
CA GLU A 330 -13.12 5.02 -30.71
C GLU A 330 -12.75 3.72 -29.99
N ALA A 331 -11.53 3.23 -30.20
CA ALA A 331 -10.95 2.08 -29.51
C ALA A 331 -9.61 2.41 -28.85
N ILE A 332 -9.37 1.85 -27.66
CA ILE A 332 -8.06 1.87 -27.00
C ILE A 332 -7.69 0.47 -26.57
N ALA A 333 -6.44 0.09 -26.79
CA ALA A 333 -5.90 -1.19 -26.35
C ALA A 333 -4.62 -1.01 -25.54
N ALA A 334 -4.63 -1.47 -24.30
CA ALA A 334 -3.50 -1.39 -23.39
C ALA A 334 -2.88 -2.78 -23.16
N ARG A 335 -1.54 -2.83 -23.06
CA ARG A 335 -0.80 -4.05 -22.74
C ARG A 335 0.37 -3.80 -21.79
N GLY A 336 0.63 -4.77 -20.93
CA GLY A 336 1.78 -4.76 -20.01
C GLY A 336 1.54 -3.95 -18.74
N LEU A 337 0.28 -3.61 -18.46
CA LEU A 337 -0.08 -2.81 -17.29
C LEU A 337 0.30 -3.50 -15.97
N GLU A 338 0.39 -4.83 -15.94
CA GLU A 338 0.82 -5.61 -14.76
C GLU A 338 2.23 -5.29 -14.26
N ARG A 339 3.03 -4.56 -15.06
CA ARG A 339 4.38 -4.11 -14.71
C ARG A 339 4.39 -2.76 -13.99
N LEU A 340 3.25 -2.07 -13.94
CA LEU A 340 3.11 -0.80 -13.24
C LEU A 340 2.92 -1.03 -11.74
N PRO A 341 3.24 -0.04 -10.88
CA PRO A 341 2.89 -0.10 -9.47
C PRO A 341 1.39 -0.28 -9.31
N LEU A 342 0.99 -1.09 -8.33
CA LEU A 342 -0.41 -1.43 -8.07
C LEU A 342 -1.24 -0.16 -7.77
N GLU A 343 -0.58 0.82 -7.17
CA GLU A 343 -1.07 2.13 -6.81
C GLU A 343 -1.52 2.98 -8.00
N ASP A 344 -0.89 2.81 -9.17
CA ASP A 344 -1.15 3.64 -10.36
C ASP A 344 -2.19 3.02 -11.29
N LEU A 345 -2.38 1.70 -11.21
CA LEU A 345 -3.31 0.97 -12.06
C LEU A 345 -4.72 1.56 -12.09
N PRO A 346 -5.33 2.00 -10.97
CA PRO A 346 -6.67 2.56 -10.99
C PRO A 346 -6.82 3.81 -11.86
N TRP A 347 -5.91 4.78 -11.72
CA TRP A 347 -5.99 6.01 -12.51
C TRP A 347 -5.58 5.77 -13.97
N VAL A 348 -4.64 4.86 -14.22
CA VAL A 348 -4.27 4.44 -15.58
C VAL A 348 -5.48 3.83 -16.29
N VAL A 349 -6.16 2.87 -15.66
CA VAL A 349 -7.36 2.24 -16.21
C VAL A 349 -8.46 3.28 -16.40
N ASP A 350 -8.70 4.16 -15.44
CA ASP A 350 -9.65 5.28 -15.59
C ASP A 350 -9.33 6.16 -16.80
N ARG A 351 -8.05 6.48 -17.05
CA ARG A 351 -7.64 7.26 -18.20
C ARG A 351 -7.90 6.54 -19.53
N LEU A 352 -7.69 5.22 -19.59
CA LEU A 352 -8.04 4.41 -20.77
C LEU A 352 -9.54 4.49 -21.08
N PHE A 353 -10.40 4.42 -20.06
CA PHE A 353 -11.85 4.57 -20.21
C PHE A 353 -12.29 5.99 -20.57
N ARG A 354 -11.60 7.02 -20.07
CA ARG A 354 -11.85 8.41 -20.45
C ARG A 354 -11.51 8.67 -21.92
N LEU A 355 -10.41 8.11 -22.41
CA LEU A 355 -9.94 8.30 -23.78
C LEU A 355 -10.63 7.37 -24.79
N GLY A 356 -11.06 6.16 -24.39
CA GLY A 356 -11.72 5.18 -25.25
C GLY A 356 -13.24 5.36 -25.29
N ARG A 357 -13.80 5.78 -26.44
CA ARG A 357 -15.23 6.14 -26.59
C ARG A 357 -16.16 4.97 -26.85
N ARG A 358 -15.71 3.85 -27.40
CA ARG A 358 -16.58 2.69 -27.65
C ARG A 358 -16.02 1.43 -27.04
N TRP A 359 -14.71 1.23 -27.15
CA TRP A 359 -14.09 -0.02 -26.73
C TRP A 359 -12.77 0.22 -26.02
N VAL A 360 -12.62 -0.42 -24.85
CA VAL A 360 -11.38 -0.48 -24.08
C VAL A 360 -10.95 -1.93 -23.95
N LEU A 361 -9.78 -2.26 -24.48
CA LEU A 361 -9.14 -3.56 -24.30
C LEU A 361 -7.96 -3.43 -23.33
N VAL A 362 -7.91 -4.32 -22.35
CA VAL A 362 -6.72 -4.52 -21.52
C VAL A 362 -6.23 -5.96 -21.72
N SER A 363 -5.00 -6.11 -22.19
CA SER A 363 -4.29 -7.39 -22.27
C SER A 363 -3.20 -7.40 -21.21
N ALA A 364 -3.30 -8.27 -20.22
CA ALA A 364 -2.40 -8.25 -19.07
C ALA A 364 -2.12 -9.66 -18.53
N ALA A 365 -0.94 -9.83 -17.91
CA ALA A 365 -0.66 -11.00 -17.08
C ALA A 365 -1.05 -10.72 -15.61
N LEU A 366 -0.92 -11.73 -14.75
CA LEU A 366 -1.12 -11.57 -13.31
C LEU A 366 0.06 -10.84 -12.67
N GLY A 367 -0.25 -9.93 -11.75
CA GLY A 367 0.73 -9.30 -10.87
C GLY A 367 1.13 -10.20 -9.69
N PRO A 368 1.78 -9.63 -8.67
CA PRO A 368 2.17 -10.33 -7.45
C PRO A 368 0.98 -11.05 -6.79
N GLU A 369 1.22 -12.23 -6.23
CA GLU A 369 0.20 -12.97 -5.47
C GLU A 369 -0.29 -12.15 -4.28
N GLY A 370 -1.57 -12.27 -3.92
CA GLY A 370 -2.20 -11.45 -2.86
C GLY A 370 -2.52 -10.00 -3.24
N SER A 371 -2.01 -9.49 -4.37
CA SER A 371 -2.30 -8.12 -4.82
C SER A 371 -3.64 -7.95 -5.54
N LEU A 372 -4.06 -6.68 -5.73
CA LEU A 372 -5.23 -6.28 -6.53
C LEU A 372 -5.33 -6.98 -7.90
N ILE A 373 -4.19 -7.23 -8.55
CA ILE A 373 -4.12 -7.88 -9.87
C ILE A 373 -3.43 -9.26 -9.83
N GLY A 374 -3.31 -9.85 -8.64
CA GLY A 374 -2.72 -11.18 -8.45
C GLY A 374 -3.58 -12.35 -8.94
N SER A 375 -4.81 -12.06 -9.40
CA SER A 375 -5.79 -13.02 -9.93
C SER A 375 -6.62 -12.40 -11.08
N PRO A 376 -7.20 -13.23 -11.98
CA PRO A 376 -8.09 -12.71 -13.03
C PRO A 376 -9.34 -12.02 -12.47
N SER A 377 -9.85 -12.49 -11.33
CA SER A 377 -10.96 -11.86 -10.62
C SER A 377 -10.60 -10.48 -10.09
N GLY A 378 -9.37 -10.28 -9.61
CA GLY A 378 -8.84 -8.99 -9.17
C GLY A 378 -8.75 -7.97 -10.31
N TRP A 379 -8.13 -8.35 -11.44
CA TRP A 379 -8.14 -7.53 -12.66
C TRP A 379 -9.57 -7.16 -13.10
N ARG A 380 -10.48 -8.14 -13.10
CA ARG A 380 -11.87 -7.92 -13.47
C ARG A 380 -12.59 -6.98 -12.50
N ALA A 381 -12.29 -7.07 -11.20
CA ALA A 381 -12.86 -6.17 -10.19
C ALA A 381 -12.38 -4.73 -10.41
N LEU A 382 -11.09 -4.52 -10.69
CA LEU A 382 -10.54 -3.21 -11.04
C LEU A 382 -11.23 -2.59 -12.25
N LEU A 383 -11.28 -3.32 -13.38
CA LEU A 383 -11.92 -2.81 -14.60
C LEU A 383 -13.41 -2.54 -14.38
N ARG A 384 -14.13 -3.43 -13.68
CA ARG A 384 -15.56 -3.23 -13.38
C ARG A 384 -15.80 -2.00 -12.53
N ARG A 385 -14.98 -1.77 -11.48
CA ARG A 385 -15.09 -0.60 -10.62
C ARG A 385 -14.95 0.69 -11.42
N VAL A 386 -13.92 0.77 -12.27
CA VAL A 386 -13.71 1.94 -13.13
C VAL A 386 -14.83 2.08 -14.16
N ALA A 387 -15.21 1.00 -14.83
CA ALA A 387 -16.22 0.99 -15.90
C ALA A 387 -17.61 1.44 -15.43
N GLN A 388 -17.93 1.37 -14.13
CA GLN A 388 -19.20 1.90 -13.61
C GLN A 388 -19.37 3.40 -13.88
N ARG A 389 -18.27 4.17 -13.99
CA ARG A 389 -18.31 5.59 -14.37
C ARG A 389 -18.49 5.82 -15.88
N TYR A 390 -18.38 4.76 -16.68
CA TYR A 390 -18.41 4.80 -18.14
C TYR A 390 -19.38 3.74 -18.72
N PRO A 391 -20.67 3.77 -18.35
CA PRO A 391 -21.64 2.72 -18.68
C PRO A 391 -21.92 2.57 -20.18
N ASP A 392 -21.54 3.56 -20.98
CA ASP A 392 -21.70 3.58 -22.44
C ASP A 392 -20.48 3.00 -23.19
N ARG A 393 -19.47 2.50 -22.48
CA ARG A 393 -18.26 1.90 -23.06
C ARG A 393 -18.30 0.38 -22.94
N CYS A 394 -18.00 -0.31 -24.04
CA CYS A 394 -17.69 -1.73 -23.99
C CYS A 394 -16.24 -1.91 -23.53
N TRP A 395 -15.96 -3.00 -22.81
CA TRP A 395 -14.60 -3.34 -22.45
C TRP A 395 -14.32 -4.83 -22.52
N GLN A 396 -13.05 -5.16 -22.76
CA GLN A 396 -12.53 -6.52 -22.76
C GLN A 396 -11.27 -6.58 -21.89
N LEU A 397 -11.16 -7.64 -21.12
CA LEU A 397 -9.96 -8.04 -20.40
C LEU A 397 -9.52 -9.39 -20.95
N ASP A 398 -8.31 -9.44 -21.52
CA ASP A 398 -7.62 -10.68 -21.85
C ASP A 398 -6.52 -10.87 -20.80
N CYS A 399 -6.77 -11.75 -19.83
CA CYS A 399 -5.89 -11.97 -18.68
C CYS A 399 -5.20 -13.33 -18.79
N GLU A 400 -3.87 -13.33 -18.88
CA GLU A 400 -3.06 -14.56 -18.88
C GLU A 400 -2.84 -15.06 -17.45
N ASP A 401 -3.20 -16.32 -17.19
CA ASP A 401 -2.95 -16.97 -15.90
C ASP A 401 -1.50 -17.45 -15.77
N ARG A 402 -1.10 -17.91 -14.56
CA ARG A 402 0.27 -18.41 -14.31
C ARG A 402 0.64 -19.65 -15.13
N GLN A 403 -0.31 -20.29 -15.81
CA GLN A 403 -0.09 -21.45 -16.68
C GLN A 403 -0.02 -21.05 -18.17
N GLY A 404 -0.03 -19.74 -18.48
CA GLY A 404 0.00 -19.21 -19.85
C GLY A 404 -1.34 -19.29 -20.57
N ARG A 405 -2.44 -19.58 -19.86
CA ARG A 405 -3.78 -19.64 -20.48
C ARG A 405 -4.45 -18.27 -20.39
N THR A 406 -4.88 -17.75 -21.53
CA THR A 406 -5.62 -16.49 -21.59
C THR A 406 -7.11 -16.70 -21.29
N GLN A 407 -7.60 -16.01 -20.27
CA GLN A 407 -9.02 -15.91 -19.94
C GLN A 407 -9.56 -14.57 -20.44
N ARG A 408 -10.64 -14.63 -21.22
CA ARG A 408 -11.28 -13.46 -21.81
C ARG A 408 -12.56 -13.10 -21.08
N TYR A 409 -12.66 -11.85 -20.66
CA TYR A 409 -13.85 -11.26 -20.05
C TYR A 409 -14.32 -10.08 -20.88
N ARG A 410 -15.62 -9.98 -21.14
CA ARG A 410 -16.23 -8.88 -21.91
C ARG A 410 -17.41 -8.29 -21.15
N ALA A 411 -17.55 -6.98 -21.21
CA ALA A 411 -18.80 -6.27 -20.92
C ALA A 411 -19.23 -5.55 -22.20
N ASP A 412 -20.34 -6.00 -22.77
CA ASP A 412 -20.85 -5.65 -24.10
C ASP A 412 -22.21 -4.94 -24.03
N PHE A 413 -22.60 -4.44 -22.84
CA PHE A 413 -23.93 -3.88 -22.60
C PHE A 413 -24.29 -2.75 -23.59
N ALA A 414 -23.36 -1.85 -23.90
CA ALA A 414 -23.56 -0.77 -24.87
C ALA A 414 -23.68 -1.26 -26.34
N GLN A 415 -23.10 -2.42 -26.67
CA GLN A 415 -23.29 -3.09 -27.97
C GLN A 415 -24.66 -3.76 -28.07
N ARG A 416 -25.15 -4.35 -26.97
CA ARG A 416 -26.48 -4.99 -26.91
C ARG A 416 -27.63 -3.97 -27.01
N THR A 417 -27.50 -2.78 -26.43
CA THR A 417 -28.55 -1.76 -26.48
C THR A 417 -28.69 -1.07 -27.84
N ARG A 418 -27.67 -1.09 -28.71
CA ARG A 418 -27.80 -0.57 -30.09
C ARG A 418 -28.46 -1.55 -31.07
N GLY A 419 -28.50 -2.85 -30.74
CA GLY A 419 -29.23 -3.89 -31.49
C GLY A 419 -30.56 -4.28 -30.86
N GLY A 420 -30.98 -3.63 -29.77
CA GLY A 420 -32.11 -4.03 -28.93
C GLY A 420 -33.52 -3.84 -29.51
N SER A 421 -33.66 -3.58 -30.82
CA SER A 421 -34.93 -3.75 -31.53
C SER A 421 -35.20 -5.20 -31.93
N GLU A 422 -34.24 -6.11 -31.72
CA GLU A 422 -34.43 -7.54 -31.91
C GLU A 422 -33.82 -8.31 -30.74
N LEU A 423 -34.59 -8.47 -29.67
CA LEU A 423 -34.49 -9.65 -28.80
C LEU A 423 -35.92 -10.18 -28.58
N PRO A 424 -36.13 -11.51 -28.61
CA PRO A 424 -37.45 -12.15 -28.49
C PRO A 424 -38.13 -11.90 -27.15
#